data_AF-A0A976LJR3-F1
#
_entry.id   AF-A0A976LJR3-F1
#
_cell.length_a   1.000
_cell.length_b   1.000
_cell.length_c   1.000
_cell.angle_alpha   90.00
_cell.angle_beta   90.00
_cell.angle_gamma   90.00
#
_symmetry.space_group_name_H-M   'P 1'
#
loop_
_entity.id
_entity.type
_entity.pdbx_description
1 polymer ?
#
loop_
_entity_poly.entity_id
_entity_poly.type
_entity_poly.pdbx_seq_one_letter_code
_entity_poly.pdbx_strand_id
1 'polypeptide(L)'
;MKIKIITSENLNQVPFSMLEGETGFQQMEDLVYDIEASKEPDRARNAFLDLTKILDQAGPAEQAEAGKYIPMLIALRLMSLLVVTDEEKEKFLRENTAAVFSQSYADVKYWIQFLFMSYDYDKDISIGFQRIFIRALETSMGRLGKGELVLLGQSSQPLVKNWLVDYKAYPSAKAQKEDIDLVTYVSQSPNTRILSPSEKKALTKLLQAYDWLRFKALHPARYEEYRILHDRPVNVISIELPEIVIPAHETETPKEITDRSVPVHSLSVVQPPVPSVQVKSAEVPAPPVVSRPVVSTPRLPSPAVQANGGQASQSSPISLRSTGGEGRVAPRPVSTV
;
A
#
# COMPACT_ATOMS: atom_id res chain seq x y z
N MET A 1 -6.15 -36.93 8.93
CA MET A 1 -4.79 -36.58 9.42
C MET A 1 -4.96 -35.43 10.41
N LYS A 2 -4.39 -35.49 11.62
CA LYS A 2 -4.47 -34.36 12.58
C LYS A 2 -3.31 -33.40 12.29
N ILE A 3 -3.61 -32.24 11.72
CA ILE A 3 -2.63 -31.16 11.54
C ILE A 3 -2.25 -30.64 12.92
N LYS A 4 -0.94 -30.45 13.17
CA LYS A 4 -0.43 -29.90 14.45
C LYS A 4 0.34 -28.59 14.28
N ILE A 5 0.88 -28.37 13.10
CA ILE A 5 1.69 -27.20 12.73
C ILE A 5 1.20 -26.76 11.36
N ILE A 6 0.90 -25.46 11.22
CA ILE A 6 0.54 -24.86 9.94
C ILE A 6 1.81 -24.64 9.12
N THR A 7 1.81 -25.11 7.86
CA THR A 7 2.89 -24.93 6.90
C THR A 7 2.33 -24.54 5.54
N SER A 8 3.17 -24.09 4.61
CA SER A 8 2.71 -23.75 3.24
C SER A 8 2.04 -24.93 2.53
N GLU A 9 2.49 -26.15 2.79
CA GLU A 9 2.01 -27.37 2.12
C GLU A 9 0.65 -27.82 2.62
N ASN A 10 0.28 -27.45 3.86
CA ASN A 10 -0.95 -27.90 4.49
C ASN A 10 -1.97 -26.78 4.75
N LEU A 11 -1.62 -25.51 4.53
CA LEU A 11 -2.47 -24.36 4.82
C LEU A 11 -3.86 -24.51 4.18
N ASN A 12 -3.93 -24.98 2.93
CA ASN A 12 -5.19 -25.21 2.21
C ASN A 12 -6.16 -26.24 2.85
N GLN A 13 -5.70 -27.00 3.85
CA GLN A 13 -6.46 -27.98 4.62
C GLN A 13 -6.72 -27.56 6.06
N VAL A 14 -6.19 -26.40 6.50
CA VAL A 14 -6.35 -25.89 7.85
C VAL A 14 -7.76 -25.31 8.01
N PRO A 15 -8.58 -25.81 8.96
CA PRO A 15 -9.87 -25.20 9.26
C PRO A 15 -9.68 -23.87 10.01
N PHE A 16 -10.65 -22.95 9.90
CA PHE A 16 -10.59 -21.66 10.61
C PHE A 16 -10.39 -21.82 12.12
N SER A 17 -10.99 -22.83 12.75
CA SER A 17 -10.84 -23.12 14.19
C SER A 17 -9.41 -23.42 14.64
N MET A 18 -8.48 -23.74 13.73
CA MET A 18 -7.06 -23.87 14.05
C MET A 18 -6.31 -22.53 14.03
N LEU A 19 -6.89 -21.51 13.38
CA LEU A 19 -6.38 -20.15 13.45
C LEU A 19 -6.80 -19.48 14.76
N GLU A 20 -7.92 -19.87 15.35
CA GLU A 20 -8.42 -19.24 16.58
C GLU A 20 -7.41 -19.26 17.74
N GLY A 21 -7.28 -18.12 18.40
CA GLY A 21 -6.43 -17.96 19.57
C GLY A 21 -4.96 -17.71 19.27
N GLU A 22 -4.18 -17.56 20.33
CA GLU A 22 -2.78 -17.12 20.25
C GLU A 22 -1.87 -18.12 19.53
N THR A 23 -2.12 -19.43 19.70
CA THR A 23 -1.32 -20.46 19.04
C THR A 23 -1.50 -20.46 17.53
N GLY A 24 -2.73 -20.37 17.03
CA GLY A 24 -3.00 -20.32 15.59
C GLY A 24 -2.44 -19.05 14.95
N PHE A 25 -2.56 -17.92 15.65
CA PHE A 25 -1.94 -16.66 15.26
C PHE A 25 -0.42 -16.75 15.15
N GLN A 26 0.27 -17.28 16.16
CA GLN A 26 1.73 -17.43 16.15
C GLN A 26 2.20 -18.35 15.02
N GLN A 27 1.52 -19.47 14.79
CA GLN A 27 1.88 -20.37 13.68
C GLN A 27 1.74 -19.72 12.31
N MET A 28 0.75 -18.85 12.13
CA MET A 28 0.62 -18.06 10.90
C MET A 28 1.69 -16.99 10.77
N GLU A 29 2.07 -16.34 11.87
CA GLU A 29 3.19 -15.40 11.89
C GLU A 29 4.50 -16.09 11.49
N ASP A 30 4.79 -17.24 12.09
CA ASP A 30 5.97 -18.04 11.80
C ASP A 30 6.00 -18.46 10.32
N LEU A 31 4.85 -18.84 9.75
CA LEU A 31 4.71 -19.15 8.34
C LEU A 31 5.01 -17.94 7.44
N VAL A 32 4.52 -16.74 7.78
CA VAL A 32 4.78 -15.52 7.00
C VAL A 32 6.27 -15.19 7.02
N TYR A 33 6.94 -15.31 8.17
CA TYR A 33 8.38 -15.10 8.28
C TYR A 33 9.20 -16.14 7.50
N ASP A 34 8.78 -17.41 7.50
CA ASP A 34 9.44 -18.45 6.69
C ASP A 34 9.31 -18.18 5.19
N ILE A 35 8.14 -17.71 4.73
CA ILE A 35 7.92 -17.30 3.33
C ILE A 35 8.75 -16.05 2.99
N GLU A 36 8.82 -15.06 3.89
CA GLU A 36 9.67 -13.88 3.69
C GLU A 36 11.14 -14.30 3.54
N ALA A 37 11.61 -15.23 4.37
CA ALA A 37 12.98 -15.73 4.34
C ALA A 37 13.29 -16.54 3.07
N SER A 38 12.33 -17.30 2.54
CA SER A 38 12.53 -18.09 1.31
C SER A 38 12.59 -17.23 0.04
N LYS A 39 12.00 -16.04 0.06
CA LYS A 39 11.96 -15.09 -1.07
C LYS A 39 11.32 -15.69 -2.32
N GLU A 40 10.29 -16.52 -2.14
CA GLU A 40 9.57 -17.20 -3.22
C GLU A 40 8.18 -16.57 -3.44
N PRO A 41 7.99 -15.73 -4.48
CA PRO A 41 6.72 -15.00 -4.67
C PRO A 41 5.52 -15.91 -4.94
N ASP A 42 5.71 -17.03 -5.63
CA ASP A 42 4.64 -18.02 -5.87
C ASP A 42 4.18 -18.67 -4.56
N ARG A 43 5.12 -18.96 -3.65
CA ARG A 43 4.82 -19.50 -2.32
C ARG A 43 3.99 -18.49 -1.51
N ALA A 44 4.38 -17.22 -1.54
CA ALA A 44 3.62 -16.15 -0.91
C ALA A 44 2.22 -15.98 -1.53
N ARG A 45 2.10 -16.07 -2.86
CA ARG A 45 0.82 -16.00 -3.57
C ARG A 45 -0.12 -17.13 -3.14
N ASN A 46 0.37 -18.37 -3.11
CA ASN A 46 -0.43 -19.52 -2.70
C ASN A 46 -0.89 -19.40 -1.25
N ALA A 47 0.02 -19.01 -0.34
CA ALA A 47 -0.33 -18.77 1.05
C ALA A 47 -1.37 -17.65 1.22
N PHE A 48 -1.27 -16.56 0.44
CA PHE A 48 -2.27 -15.49 0.42
C PHE A 48 -3.65 -16.01 0.01
N LEU A 49 -3.73 -16.81 -1.07
CA LEU A 49 -4.99 -17.36 -1.57
C LEU A 49 -5.61 -18.34 -0.57
N ASP A 50 -4.80 -19.23 0.00
CA ASP A 50 -5.26 -20.22 0.97
C ASP A 50 -5.73 -19.56 2.26
N LEU A 51 -4.96 -18.61 2.81
CA LEU A 51 -5.36 -17.87 4.01
C LEU A 51 -6.65 -17.07 3.76
N THR A 52 -6.76 -16.38 2.62
CA THR A 52 -7.99 -15.65 2.26
C THR A 52 -9.20 -16.59 2.26
N LYS A 53 -9.07 -17.76 1.63
CA LYS A 53 -10.13 -18.77 1.59
C LYS A 53 -10.52 -19.30 2.96
N ILE A 54 -9.58 -19.43 3.90
CA ILE A 54 -9.87 -19.85 5.27
C ILE A 54 -10.62 -18.75 6.03
N LEU A 55 -10.17 -17.49 5.89
CA LEU A 55 -10.81 -16.35 6.56
C LEU A 55 -12.21 -16.06 6.01
N ASP A 56 -12.47 -16.31 4.73
CA ASP A 56 -13.80 -16.20 4.12
C ASP A 56 -14.81 -17.23 4.66
N GLN A 57 -14.34 -18.29 5.31
CA GLN A 57 -15.19 -19.28 5.98
C GLN A 57 -15.63 -18.84 7.39
N ALA A 58 -15.04 -17.77 7.93
CA ALA A 58 -15.33 -17.29 9.27
C ALA A 58 -16.78 -16.83 9.39
N GLY A 59 -17.52 -17.39 10.35
CA GLY A 59 -18.88 -16.98 10.67
C GLY A 59 -18.92 -15.53 11.19
N PRO A 60 -20.11 -14.90 11.25
CA PRO A 60 -20.23 -13.50 11.72
C PRO A 60 -19.63 -13.24 13.10
N ALA A 61 -19.66 -14.23 14.00
CA ALA A 61 -19.06 -14.13 15.33
C ALA A 61 -17.52 -14.19 15.32
N GLU A 62 -16.94 -14.76 14.27
CA GLU A 62 -15.51 -15.04 14.11
C GLU A 62 -14.78 -13.93 13.32
N GLN A 63 -15.53 -13.01 12.69
CA GLN A 63 -14.99 -11.94 11.84
C GLN A 63 -14.00 -11.02 12.56
N ALA A 64 -14.21 -10.76 13.85
CA ALA A 64 -13.26 -9.98 14.65
C ALA A 64 -11.90 -10.68 14.79
N GLU A 65 -11.91 -12.01 14.93
CA GLU A 65 -10.69 -12.82 15.00
C GLU A 65 -10.02 -12.91 13.62
N ALA A 66 -10.80 -13.15 12.57
CA ALA A 66 -10.33 -13.16 11.20
C ALA A 66 -9.63 -11.83 10.81
N GLY A 67 -10.15 -10.70 11.30
CA GLY A 67 -9.58 -9.37 11.10
C GLY A 67 -8.14 -9.21 11.60
N LYS A 68 -7.70 -10.02 12.58
CA LYS A 68 -6.32 -9.98 13.08
C LYS A 68 -5.29 -10.42 12.04
N TYR A 69 -5.69 -11.23 11.06
CA TYR A 69 -4.82 -11.75 9.99
C TYR A 69 -4.66 -10.82 8.79
N ILE A 70 -5.39 -9.70 8.75
CA ILE A 70 -5.32 -8.72 7.65
C ILE A 70 -3.88 -8.23 7.39
N PRO A 71 -3.07 -7.86 8.42
CA PRO A 71 -1.68 -7.47 8.20
C PRO A 71 -0.81 -8.55 7.55
N MET A 72 -1.04 -9.83 7.90
CA MET A 72 -0.34 -10.97 7.30
C MET A 72 -0.75 -11.17 5.84
N LEU A 73 -2.04 -11.06 5.52
CA LEU A 73 -2.52 -11.08 4.13
C LEU A 73 -1.87 -9.97 3.29
N ILE A 74 -1.76 -8.75 3.85
CA ILE A 74 -1.11 -7.63 3.17
C ILE A 74 0.37 -7.92 2.93
N ALA A 75 1.06 -8.51 3.91
CA ALA A 75 2.46 -8.91 3.76
C ALA A 75 2.62 -9.97 2.67
N LEU A 76 1.86 -11.07 2.72
CA LEU A 76 1.89 -12.12 1.70
C LEU A 76 1.57 -11.57 0.30
N ARG A 77 0.59 -10.66 0.20
CA ARG A 77 0.24 -10.03 -1.07
C ARG A 77 1.37 -9.15 -1.61
N LEU A 78 2.06 -8.41 -0.74
CA LEU A 78 3.25 -7.63 -1.10
C LEU A 78 4.37 -8.52 -1.64
N MET A 79 4.67 -9.63 -0.97
CA MET A 79 5.69 -10.59 -1.41
C MET A 79 5.33 -11.26 -2.74
N SER A 80 4.04 -11.47 -3.00
CA SER A 80 3.54 -12.07 -4.23
C SER A 80 3.52 -11.14 -5.45
N LEU A 81 3.87 -9.85 -5.30
CA LEU A 81 3.69 -8.87 -6.38
C LEU A 81 4.46 -9.22 -7.66
N LEU A 82 5.56 -9.98 -7.59
CA LEU A 82 6.32 -10.38 -8.79
C LEU A 82 5.51 -11.26 -9.76
N VAL A 83 4.52 -12.00 -9.27
CA VAL A 83 3.82 -13.05 -10.02
C VAL A 83 2.34 -12.73 -10.31
N VAL A 84 1.94 -11.46 -10.13
CA VAL A 84 0.56 -10.97 -10.40
C VAL A 84 0.55 -9.96 -11.54
N THR A 85 -0.62 -9.65 -12.12
CA THR A 85 -0.70 -8.69 -13.23
C THR A 85 -0.41 -7.26 -12.77
N ASP A 86 -0.12 -6.36 -13.71
CA ASP A 86 0.15 -4.95 -13.40
C ASP A 86 -1.06 -4.23 -12.84
N GLU A 87 -2.26 -4.58 -13.32
CA GLU A 87 -3.52 -4.09 -12.78
C GLU A 87 -3.72 -4.55 -11.33
N GLU A 88 -3.36 -5.79 -11.01
CA GLU A 88 -3.40 -6.31 -9.64
C GLU A 88 -2.41 -5.60 -8.73
N LYS A 89 -1.19 -5.29 -9.21
CA LYS A 89 -0.19 -4.49 -8.47
C LYS A 89 -0.71 -3.09 -8.19
N GLU A 90 -1.19 -2.38 -9.23
CA GLU A 90 -1.71 -1.02 -9.10
C GLU A 90 -2.88 -0.97 -8.11
N LYS A 91 -3.84 -1.90 -8.27
CA LYS A 91 -5.02 -2.00 -7.41
C LYS A 91 -4.61 -2.25 -5.96
N PHE A 92 -3.77 -3.25 -5.71
CA PHE A 92 -3.32 -3.60 -4.36
C PHE A 92 -2.68 -2.40 -3.66
N LEU A 93 -1.70 -1.76 -4.32
CA LEU A 93 -1.01 -0.61 -3.73
C LEU A 93 -1.98 0.54 -3.49
N ARG A 94 -2.79 0.91 -4.47
CA ARG A 94 -3.74 2.02 -4.33
C ARG A 94 -4.68 1.84 -3.13
N GLU A 95 -5.17 0.63 -2.91
CA GLU A 95 -6.14 0.30 -1.85
C GLU A 95 -5.47 0.07 -0.49
N ASN A 96 -4.24 -0.46 -0.46
CA ASN A 96 -3.61 -0.94 0.78
C ASN A 96 -2.36 -0.15 1.20
N THR A 97 -1.98 0.93 0.50
CA THR A 97 -0.72 1.65 0.74
C THR A 97 -0.47 1.93 2.22
N ALA A 98 -1.43 2.55 2.93
CA ALA A 98 -1.24 2.92 4.33
C ALA A 98 -0.97 1.69 5.21
N ALA A 99 -1.67 0.59 4.97
CA ALA A 99 -1.51 -0.65 5.72
C ALA A 99 -0.20 -1.37 5.37
N VAL A 100 0.20 -1.36 4.09
CA VAL A 100 1.50 -1.86 3.61
C VAL A 100 2.66 -1.20 4.36
N PHE A 101 2.63 0.13 4.54
CA PHE A 101 3.72 0.83 5.23
C PHE A 101 3.61 0.79 6.77
N SER A 102 2.48 0.36 7.31
CA SER A 102 2.24 0.26 8.76
C SER A 102 2.56 -1.12 9.35
N GLN A 103 2.67 -2.16 8.52
CA GLN A 103 2.91 -3.53 9.00
C GLN A 103 4.39 -3.81 9.38
N SER A 104 4.59 -4.90 10.14
CA SER A 104 5.87 -5.37 10.69
C SER A 104 6.29 -6.79 10.25
N TYR A 105 5.52 -7.43 9.39
CA TYR A 105 5.73 -8.79 8.89
C TYR A 105 6.56 -8.87 7.61
N ALA A 106 6.80 -7.74 6.94
CA ALA A 106 7.65 -7.70 5.76
C ALA A 106 8.44 -6.39 5.66
N ASP A 107 9.70 -6.49 5.22
CA ASP A 107 10.46 -5.32 4.78
C ASP A 107 9.92 -4.81 3.43
N VAL A 108 9.05 -3.80 3.51
CA VAL A 108 8.42 -3.19 2.34
C VAL A 108 9.44 -2.65 1.35
N LYS A 109 10.51 -2.02 1.85
CA LYS A 109 11.53 -1.43 0.98
C LYS A 109 12.25 -2.53 0.22
N TYR A 110 12.63 -3.61 0.91
CA TYR A 110 13.26 -4.77 0.29
C TYR A 110 12.40 -5.36 -0.82
N TRP A 111 11.11 -5.64 -0.56
CA TRP A 111 10.23 -6.28 -1.55
C TRP A 111 9.94 -5.40 -2.77
N ILE A 112 9.78 -4.09 -2.57
CA ILE A 112 9.67 -3.15 -3.69
C ILE A 112 10.98 -3.16 -4.49
N GLN A 113 12.14 -3.09 -3.83
CA GLN A 113 13.43 -3.14 -4.54
C GLN A 113 13.64 -4.46 -5.29
N PHE A 114 13.30 -5.58 -4.67
CA PHE A 114 13.39 -6.91 -5.26
C PHE A 114 12.52 -7.05 -6.52
N LEU A 115 11.33 -6.44 -6.51
CA LEU A 115 10.48 -6.37 -7.70
C LEU A 115 11.20 -5.64 -8.85
N PHE A 116 11.77 -4.45 -8.59
CA PHE A 116 12.48 -3.69 -9.63
C PHE A 116 13.75 -4.40 -10.13
N MET A 117 14.51 -5.03 -9.24
CA MET A 117 15.70 -5.81 -9.60
C MET A 117 15.36 -6.97 -10.54
N SER A 118 14.17 -7.57 -10.39
CA SER A 118 13.72 -8.68 -11.24
C SER A 118 13.50 -8.28 -12.70
N TYR A 119 13.41 -6.96 -12.99
CA TYR A 119 13.22 -6.41 -14.33
C TYR A 119 14.35 -5.49 -14.80
N ASP A 120 15.50 -5.46 -14.09
CA ASP A 120 16.55 -4.46 -14.34
C ASP A 120 17.15 -4.52 -15.76
N TYR A 121 17.07 -5.71 -16.39
CA TYR A 121 17.51 -5.95 -17.77
C TYR A 121 16.62 -5.29 -18.83
N ASP A 122 15.36 -4.98 -18.51
CA ASP A 122 14.42 -4.32 -19.43
C ASP A 122 14.04 -2.93 -18.89
N LYS A 123 14.54 -1.92 -19.59
CA LYS A 123 14.36 -0.52 -19.23
C LYS A 123 12.89 -0.09 -19.33
N ASP A 124 12.19 -0.50 -20.38
CA ASP A 124 10.82 -0.05 -20.63
C ASP A 124 9.87 -0.67 -19.60
N ILE A 125 10.10 -1.93 -19.25
CA ILE A 125 9.40 -2.60 -18.16
C ILE A 125 9.66 -1.90 -16.81
N SER A 126 10.92 -1.58 -16.49
CA SER A 126 11.28 -0.88 -15.25
C SER A 126 10.62 0.50 -15.13
N ILE A 127 10.59 1.28 -16.23
CA ILE A 127 9.90 2.58 -16.29
C ILE A 127 8.39 2.40 -16.15
N GLY A 128 7.82 1.39 -16.81
CA GLY A 128 6.41 1.00 -16.68
C GLY A 128 6.03 0.74 -15.22
N PHE A 129 6.83 -0.07 -14.52
CA PHE A 129 6.64 -0.37 -13.10
C PHE A 129 6.76 0.85 -12.21
N GLN A 130 7.80 1.67 -12.41
CA GLN A 130 7.95 2.93 -11.69
C GLN A 130 6.68 3.79 -11.79
N ARG A 131 6.15 3.94 -13.00
CA ARG A 131 4.92 4.71 -13.26
C ARG A 131 3.71 4.10 -12.55
N ILE A 132 3.55 2.78 -12.60
CA ILE A 132 2.45 2.08 -11.90
C ILE A 132 2.51 2.35 -10.40
N PHE A 133 3.68 2.21 -9.79
CA PHE A 133 3.85 2.40 -8.35
C PHE A 133 3.62 3.86 -7.94
N ILE A 134 4.23 4.83 -8.63
CA ILE A 134 4.03 6.26 -8.35
C ILE A 134 2.55 6.61 -8.48
N ARG A 135 1.90 6.20 -9.56
CA ARG A 135 0.46 6.44 -9.78
C ARG A 135 -0.39 5.82 -8.68
N ALA A 136 -0.10 4.60 -8.26
CA ALA A 136 -0.85 3.93 -7.20
C ALA A 136 -0.74 4.69 -5.87
N LEU A 137 0.44 5.21 -5.53
CA LEU A 137 0.65 6.03 -4.34
C LEU A 137 -0.08 7.38 -4.45
N GLU A 138 0.04 8.07 -5.58
CA GLU A 138 -0.58 9.38 -5.81
C GLU A 138 -2.10 9.34 -5.94
N THR A 139 -2.67 8.17 -6.25
CA THR A 139 -4.11 7.93 -6.30
C THR A 139 -4.63 7.10 -5.13
N SER A 140 -3.79 6.83 -4.12
CA SER A 140 -4.17 5.98 -3.00
C SER A 140 -5.24 6.63 -2.13
N MET A 141 -6.24 5.83 -1.77
CA MET A 141 -7.30 6.17 -0.82
C MET A 141 -7.01 5.60 0.57
N GLY A 142 -5.82 5.04 0.79
CA GLY A 142 -5.40 4.56 2.10
C GLY A 142 -5.35 5.72 3.09
N ARG A 143 -5.95 5.54 4.27
CA ARG A 143 -5.93 6.55 5.34
C ARG A 143 -4.73 6.31 6.27
N LEU A 144 -3.98 7.36 6.56
CA LEU A 144 -2.85 7.33 7.49
C LEU A 144 -3.02 8.48 8.49
N GLY A 145 -3.34 8.18 9.74
CA GLY A 145 -3.69 9.21 10.72
C GLY A 145 -5.20 9.36 10.93
N LYS A 146 -5.56 9.81 12.14
CA LYS A 146 -6.94 10.12 12.51
C LYS A 146 -7.31 11.58 12.25
N GLY A 147 -6.39 12.52 12.48
CA GLY A 147 -6.62 13.96 12.32
C GLY A 147 -6.69 14.39 10.85
N GLU A 148 -7.41 15.47 10.60
CA GLU A 148 -7.46 16.10 9.27
C GLU A 148 -6.15 16.84 8.96
N LEU A 149 -5.80 16.91 7.68
CA LEU A 149 -4.65 17.67 7.17
C LEU A 149 -5.10 19.07 6.79
N VAL A 150 -4.23 20.06 6.96
CA VAL A 150 -4.44 21.40 6.42
C VAL A 150 -3.60 21.54 5.16
N LEU A 151 -4.25 21.55 3.99
CA LEU A 151 -3.62 21.73 2.68
C LEU A 151 -4.11 23.04 2.07
N LEU A 152 -3.19 23.96 1.76
CA LEU A 152 -3.53 25.28 1.18
C LEU A 152 -4.63 26.02 1.97
N GLY A 153 -4.60 25.90 3.30
CA GLY A 153 -5.59 26.51 4.21
C GLY A 153 -6.93 25.77 4.30
N GLN A 154 -7.12 24.65 3.60
CA GLN A 154 -8.34 23.85 3.64
C GLN A 154 -8.14 22.55 4.41
N SER A 155 -9.17 22.14 5.16
CA SER A 155 -9.19 20.84 5.80
C SER A 155 -9.33 19.73 4.76
N SER A 156 -8.52 18.70 4.87
CA SER A 156 -8.42 17.57 3.95
C SER A 156 -8.34 16.26 4.72
N GLN A 157 -8.92 15.20 4.16
CA GLN A 157 -8.82 13.86 4.76
C GLN A 157 -7.35 13.38 4.78
N PRO A 158 -6.91 12.61 5.78
CA PRO A 158 -5.53 12.13 5.90
C PRO A 158 -5.28 10.90 5.01
N LEU A 159 -5.55 11.06 3.72
CA LEU A 159 -5.30 10.05 2.69
C LEU A 159 -3.83 10.12 2.25
N VAL A 160 -3.25 8.97 1.88
CA VAL A 160 -1.88 8.88 1.37
C VAL A 160 -1.61 9.90 0.26
N LYS A 161 -2.52 10.04 -0.72
CA LYS A 161 -2.37 11.05 -1.78
C LYS A 161 -2.23 12.48 -1.25
N ASN A 162 -2.94 12.81 -0.17
CA ASN A 162 -2.92 14.13 0.45
C ASN A 162 -1.65 14.34 1.28
N TRP A 163 -1.13 13.29 1.92
CA TRP A 163 0.20 13.32 2.54
C TRP A 163 1.32 13.57 1.52
N LEU A 164 1.23 12.98 0.33
CA LEU A 164 2.19 13.23 -0.74
C LEU A 164 2.10 14.67 -1.27
N VAL A 165 0.89 15.25 -1.32
CA VAL A 165 0.71 16.67 -1.66
C VAL A 165 1.34 17.57 -0.60
N ASP A 166 1.06 17.32 0.69
CA ASP A 166 1.65 18.06 1.81
C ASP A 166 3.19 17.99 1.77
N TYR A 167 3.71 16.78 1.61
CA TYR A 167 5.15 16.56 1.52
C TYR A 167 5.77 17.29 0.34
N LYS A 168 5.18 17.22 -0.86
CA LYS A 168 5.70 17.92 -2.05
C LYS A 168 5.67 19.44 -1.89
N ALA A 169 4.63 19.99 -1.23
CA ALA A 169 4.49 21.42 -0.98
C ALA A 169 5.39 21.94 0.17
N TYR A 170 5.86 21.05 1.04
CA TYR A 170 6.69 21.46 2.17
C TYR A 170 8.02 22.08 1.69
N PRO A 171 8.40 23.28 2.17
CA PRO A 171 9.58 23.99 1.69
C PRO A 171 10.85 23.14 1.74
N SER A 172 11.59 23.15 0.63
CA SER A 172 12.95 22.60 0.54
C SER A 172 13.78 23.46 -0.39
N ALA A 173 15.09 23.53 -0.14
CA ALA A 173 16.03 24.24 -1.01
C ALA A 173 16.32 23.50 -2.32
N LYS A 174 15.95 22.21 -2.42
CA LYS A 174 16.29 21.32 -3.54
C LYS A 174 15.02 20.74 -4.16
N ALA A 175 15.07 20.47 -5.47
CA ALA A 175 13.99 19.79 -6.18
C ALA A 175 13.86 18.31 -5.74
N GLN A 176 14.98 17.67 -5.43
CA GLN A 176 15.03 16.36 -4.80
C GLN A 176 15.22 16.56 -3.29
N LYS A 177 14.28 16.02 -2.51
CA LYS A 177 14.39 16.03 -1.05
C LYS A 177 15.42 15.01 -0.60
N GLU A 178 16.34 15.46 0.25
CA GLU A 178 17.32 14.60 0.89
C GLU A 178 16.77 14.04 2.21
N ASP A 179 17.49 13.09 2.81
CA ASP A 179 17.07 12.47 4.07
C ASP A 179 16.85 13.52 5.17
N ILE A 180 17.60 14.62 5.14
CA ILE A 180 17.43 15.74 6.07
C ILE A 180 16.11 16.51 5.88
N ASP A 181 15.66 16.68 4.63
CA ASP A 181 14.38 17.32 4.32
C ASP A 181 13.23 16.46 4.83
N LEU A 182 13.32 15.14 4.67
CA LEU A 182 12.34 14.19 5.18
C LEU A 182 12.27 14.23 6.72
N VAL A 183 13.42 14.17 7.40
CA VAL A 183 13.48 14.26 8.86
C VAL A 183 12.90 15.59 9.34
N THR A 184 13.23 16.68 8.66
CA THR A 184 12.70 18.02 8.94
C THR A 184 11.18 18.06 8.76
N TYR A 185 10.66 17.53 7.66
CA TYR A 185 9.23 17.45 7.41
C TYR A 185 8.48 16.64 8.49
N VAL A 186 8.94 15.43 8.79
CA VAL A 186 8.30 14.53 9.77
C VAL A 186 8.34 15.11 11.20
N SER A 187 9.35 15.91 11.52
CA SER A 187 9.49 16.51 12.86
C SER A 187 8.80 17.88 12.98
N GLN A 188 8.82 18.70 11.94
CA GLN A 188 8.43 20.11 12.03
C GLN A 188 7.09 20.45 11.38
N SER A 189 6.62 19.68 10.38
CA SER A 189 5.35 19.98 9.71
C SER A 189 4.19 20.00 10.72
N PRO A 190 3.31 21.03 10.70
CA PRO A 190 2.13 21.08 11.54
C PRO A 190 1.23 19.84 11.36
N ASN A 191 1.09 19.37 10.12
CA ASN A 191 0.29 18.19 9.79
C ASN A 191 0.90 16.92 10.40
N THR A 192 2.22 16.75 10.39
CA THR A 192 2.85 15.53 10.93
C THR A 192 2.84 15.49 12.45
N ARG A 193 2.70 16.63 13.15
CA ARG A 193 2.63 16.68 14.63
C ARG A 193 1.43 15.96 15.21
N ILE A 194 0.32 15.86 14.48
CA ILE A 194 -0.91 15.18 14.94
C ILE A 194 -0.82 13.66 14.87
N LEU A 195 0.22 13.12 14.22
CA LEU A 195 0.42 11.68 14.08
C LEU A 195 1.05 11.07 15.33
N SER A 196 0.60 9.86 15.67
CA SER A 196 1.25 9.02 16.67
C SER A 196 2.65 8.56 16.20
N PRO A 197 3.52 8.08 17.11
CA PRO A 197 4.85 7.62 16.74
C PRO A 197 4.86 6.49 15.69
N SER A 198 3.91 5.55 15.77
CA SER A 198 3.77 4.47 14.78
C SER A 198 3.32 5.00 13.42
N GLU A 199 2.38 5.94 13.38
CA GLU A 199 1.94 6.59 12.14
C GLU A 199 3.05 7.43 11.51
N LYS A 200 3.87 8.14 12.30
CA LYS A 200 5.07 8.85 11.80
C LYS A 200 6.07 7.89 11.19
N LYS A 201 6.29 6.72 11.81
CA LYS A 201 7.16 5.66 11.26
C LYS A 201 6.63 5.15 9.92
N ALA A 202 5.32 4.90 9.81
CA ALA A 202 4.69 4.49 8.56
C ALA A 202 4.79 5.58 7.48
N LEU A 203 4.52 6.84 7.82
CA LEU A 203 4.68 7.99 6.91
C LEU A 203 6.12 8.10 6.41
N THR A 204 7.10 7.96 7.31
CA THR A 204 8.52 8.01 6.96
C THR A 204 8.87 6.92 5.94
N LYS A 205 8.46 5.67 6.18
CA LYS A 205 8.68 4.56 5.23
C LYS A 205 8.01 4.82 3.87
N LEU A 206 6.78 5.32 3.89
CA LEU A 206 6.02 5.67 2.68
C LEU A 206 6.77 6.73 1.85
N LEU A 207 7.22 7.81 2.48
CA LEU A 207 7.91 8.91 1.80
C LEU A 207 9.29 8.49 1.29
N GLN A 208 10.03 7.68 2.05
CA GLN A 208 11.29 7.10 1.57
C GLN A 208 11.10 6.22 0.34
N ALA A 209 10.05 5.40 0.33
CA ALA A 209 9.72 4.59 -0.82
C ALA A 209 9.30 5.46 -2.02
N TYR A 210 8.50 6.50 -1.80
CA TYR A 210 8.10 7.44 -2.84
C TYR A 210 9.30 8.19 -3.46
N ASP A 211 10.20 8.72 -2.65
CA ASP A 211 11.40 9.41 -3.14
C ASP A 211 12.36 8.44 -3.84
N TRP A 212 12.53 7.22 -3.31
CA TRP A 212 13.29 6.19 -4.01
C TRP A 212 12.66 5.87 -5.37
N LEU A 213 11.34 5.70 -5.44
CA LEU A 213 10.62 5.47 -6.69
C LEU A 213 10.81 6.61 -7.67
N ARG A 214 10.70 7.89 -7.26
CA ARG A 214 10.86 9.03 -8.18
C ARG A 214 12.29 9.20 -8.69
N PHE A 215 13.29 9.04 -7.82
CA PHE A 215 14.63 9.55 -8.08
C PHE A 215 15.72 8.48 -8.20
N LYS A 216 15.53 7.29 -7.62
CA LYS A 216 16.61 6.29 -7.44
C LYS A 216 16.28 4.90 -8.00
N ALA A 217 15.01 4.59 -8.25
CA ALA A 217 14.59 3.27 -8.73
C ALA A 217 15.06 2.98 -10.16
N LEU A 218 15.30 4.02 -10.96
CA LEU A 218 15.91 3.90 -12.28
C LEU A 218 17.42 4.17 -12.18
N HIS A 219 18.22 3.41 -12.93
CA HIS A 219 19.65 3.65 -13.09
C HIS A 219 19.92 5.13 -13.46
N PRO A 220 20.99 5.80 -12.97
CA PRO A 220 21.20 7.25 -13.15
C PRO A 220 21.10 7.75 -14.60
N ALA A 221 21.62 6.98 -15.56
CA ALA A 221 21.51 7.27 -17.00
C ALA A 221 20.06 7.29 -17.54
N ARG A 222 19.12 6.65 -16.83
CA ARG A 222 17.70 6.52 -17.16
C ARG A 222 16.84 7.61 -16.48
N TYR A 223 17.37 8.33 -15.48
CA TYR A 223 16.64 9.37 -14.75
C TYR A 223 16.40 10.64 -15.59
N GLU A 224 17.39 11.05 -16.41
CA GLU A 224 17.30 12.30 -17.17
C GLU A 224 16.17 12.28 -18.22
N GLU A 225 15.92 11.12 -18.83
CA GLU A 225 14.84 10.92 -19.79
C GLU A 225 13.46 10.96 -19.12
N TYR A 226 13.33 10.38 -17.93
CA TYR A 226 12.11 10.44 -17.13
C TYR A 226 11.81 11.88 -16.67
N ARG A 227 12.83 12.63 -16.23
CA ARG A 227 12.70 14.05 -15.84
C ARG A 227 12.12 14.90 -16.97
N ILE A 228 12.61 14.70 -18.20
CA ILE A 228 12.12 15.43 -19.39
C ILE A 228 10.65 15.10 -19.73
N LEU A 229 10.21 13.87 -19.48
CA LEU A 229 8.84 13.42 -19.75
C LEU A 229 7.83 13.90 -18.69
N HIS A 230 8.25 14.01 -17.42
CA HIS A 230 7.31 14.16 -16.30
C HIS A 230 7.44 15.45 -15.49
N ASP A 231 8.62 16.09 -15.46
CA ASP A 231 8.78 17.43 -14.87
C ASP A 231 8.56 18.54 -15.92
N ARG A 232 7.82 18.26 -17.01
CA ARG A 232 7.30 19.36 -17.84
C ARG A 232 6.48 20.24 -16.90
N PRO A 233 6.84 21.54 -16.73
CA PRO A 233 6.01 22.44 -15.97
C PRO A 233 4.63 22.35 -16.59
N VAL A 234 3.63 21.94 -15.80
CA VAL A 234 2.25 22.22 -16.16
C VAL A 234 2.26 23.70 -16.43
N ASN A 235 1.98 24.11 -17.67
CA ASN A 235 1.77 25.50 -18.01
C ASN A 235 0.59 25.93 -17.15
N VAL A 236 0.87 26.42 -15.94
CA VAL A 236 -0.05 27.18 -15.14
C VAL A 236 -0.24 28.42 -15.99
N ILE A 237 -1.31 28.40 -16.78
CA ILE A 237 -1.84 29.60 -17.42
C ILE A 237 -1.91 30.59 -16.26
N SER A 238 -0.99 31.56 -16.28
CA SER A 238 -1.03 32.67 -15.34
C SER A 238 -2.31 33.40 -15.68
N ILE A 239 -3.37 33.05 -14.97
CA ILE A 239 -4.56 33.90 -14.92
C ILE A 239 -4.04 35.15 -14.23
N GLU A 240 -3.74 36.18 -15.01
CA GLU A 240 -3.53 37.53 -14.50
C GLU A 240 -4.79 37.85 -13.70
N LEU A 241 -4.70 37.71 -12.37
CA LEU A 241 -5.74 38.19 -11.49
C LEU A 241 -5.80 39.71 -11.71
N PRO A 242 -6.97 40.29 -12.02
CA PRO A 242 -7.08 41.72 -12.17
C PRO A 242 -6.57 42.40 -10.90
N GLU A 243 -5.66 43.35 -11.09
CA GLU A 243 -5.04 44.12 -10.04
C GLU A 243 -6.13 44.82 -9.23
N ILE A 244 -6.48 44.26 -8.06
CA ILE A 244 -7.38 44.91 -7.12
C ILE A 244 -6.58 46.06 -6.52
N VAL A 245 -6.84 47.26 -7.04
CA VAL A 245 -6.36 48.53 -6.46
C VAL A 245 -6.98 48.66 -5.07
N ILE A 246 -6.24 48.26 -4.04
CA ILE A 246 -6.62 48.50 -2.65
C ILE A 246 -6.29 49.97 -2.36
N PRO A 247 -7.27 50.84 -2.07
CA PRO A 247 -6.99 52.20 -1.66
C PRO A 247 -6.18 52.20 -0.36
N ALA A 248 -5.11 52.99 -0.34
CA ALA A 248 -4.24 53.15 0.81
C ALA A 248 -5.04 53.67 2.01
N HIS A 249 -5.25 52.83 3.01
CA HIS A 249 -5.70 53.29 4.32
C HIS A 249 -4.50 53.85 5.07
N GLU A 250 -4.60 55.12 5.45
CA GLU A 250 -3.65 55.83 6.31
C GLU A 250 -3.49 55.08 7.64
N THR A 251 -2.25 54.68 7.90
CA THR A 251 -1.83 54.10 9.17
C THR A 251 -1.83 55.18 10.25
N GLU A 252 -2.90 55.25 11.05
CA GLU A 252 -2.86 55.98 12.32
C GLU A 252 -1.93 55.25 13.30
N THR A 253 -0.99 56.01 13.85
CA THR A 253 0.03 55.58 14.80
C THR A 253 -0.60 55.25 16.16
N PRO A 254 -0.32 54.08 16.76
CA PRO A 254 -0.82 53.76 18.09
C PRO A 254 -0.14 54.62 19.16
N LYS A 255 -0.93 55.39 19.90
CA LYS A 255 -0.50 56.08 21.11
C LYS A 255 -0.17 55.07 22.21
N GLU A 256 1.00 55.29 22.80
CA GLU A 256 1.54 54.71 24.01
C GLU A 256 0.51 54.74 25.16
N ILE A 257 0.09 53.56 25.62
CA ILE A 257 -0.77 53.42 26.80
C ILE A 257 0.11 52.97 27.98
N THR A 258 0.19 53.91 28.91
CA THR A 258 0.86 53.86 30.21
C THR A 258 0.34 52.74 31.12
N ASP A 259 1.27 52.19 31.89
CA ASP A 259 1.13 51.34 33.07
C ASP A 259 -0.21 51.48 33.84
N ARG A 260 -0.90 50.35 34.02
CA ARG A 260 -1.88 50.18 35.10
C ARG A 260 -1.84 48.75 35.64
N SER A 261 -1.31 48.64 36.85
CA SER A 261 -1.40 47.52 37.76
C SER A 261 -2.84 47.31 38.25
N VAL A 262 -3.32 46.07 38.20
CA VAL A 262 -4.55 45.61 38.90
C VAL A 262 -4.43 44.10 39.21
N PRO A 263 -5.22 43.54 40.15
CA PRO A 263 -4.72 42.67 41.20
C PRO A 263 -5.19 41.23 41.01
N VAL A 264 -4.56 40.35 41.78
CA VAL A 264 -4.86 38.92 41.87
C VAL A 264 -6.30 38.72 42.38
N HIS A 265 -7.18 38.15 41.55
CA HIS A 265 -8.43 37.57 41.98
C HIS A 265 -8.55 36.09 41.60
N SER A 266 -8.88 35.34 42.64
CA SER A 266 -9.05 33.89 42.74
C SER A 266 -10.11 33.36 41.77
N LEU A 267 -9.74 32.36 40.97
CA LEU A 267 -10.69 31.65 40.11
C LEU A 267 -11.44 30.61 40.94
N SER A 268 -12.75 30.84 41.12
CA SER A 268 -13.69 29.78 41.53
C SER A 268 -14.00 28.89 40.33
N VAL A 269 -13.82 27.58 40.52
CA VAL A 269 -14.15 26.54 39.54
C VAL A 269 -15.68 26.38 39.49
N VAL A 270 -16.29 26.78 38.39
CA VAL A 270 -17.69 26.46 38.07
C VAL A 270 -17.68 25.25 37.12
N GLN A 271 -18.21 24.12 37.59
CA GLN A 271 -18.48 22.95 36.75
C GLN A 271 -19.66 23.23 35.81
N PRO A 272 -19.55 22.96 34.50
CA PRO A 272 -20.70 23.00 33.60
C PRO A 272 -21.60 21.76 33.78
N PRO A 273 -22.92 21.89 33.60
CA PRO A 273 -23.86 20.78 33.71
C PRO A 273 -23.73 19.81 32.53
N VAL A 274 -23.81 18.52 32.83
CA VAL A 274 -23.78 17.42 31.87
C VAL A 274 -25.10 17.43 31.06
N PRO A 275 -25.06 17.43 29.72
CA PRO A 275 -26.26 17.33 28.90
C PRO A 275 -26.77 15.88 28.86
N SER A 276 -28.01 15.68 29.30
CA SER A 276 -28.76 14.44 29.12
C SER A 276 -29.23 14.31 27.67
N VAL A 277 -28.64 13.36 26.93
CA VAL A 277 -29.07 13.03 25.56
C VAL A 277 -30.22 12.02 25.64
N GLN A 278 -31.43 12.45 25.26
CA GLN A 278 -32.54 11.54 24.96
C GLN A 278 -32.43 11.09 23.50
N VAL A 279 -32.19 9.79 23.30
CA VAL A 279 -32.21 9.16 21.98
C VAL A 279 -33.66 8.82 21.63
N LYS A 280 -34.25 9.60 20.71
CA LYS A 280 -35.49 9.21 20.01
C LYS A 280 -35.09 8.30 18.85
N SER A 281 -35.50 7.03 18.93
CA SER A 281 -35.38 6.08 17.83
C SER A 281 -36.19 6.57 16.63
N ALA A 282 -35.51 6.85 15.53
CA ALA A 282 -36.14 7.12 14.24
C ALA A 282 -36.44 5.79 13.53
N GLU A 283 -37.68 5.65 13.09
CA GLU A 283 -38.20 4.53 12.33
C GLU A 283 -37.60 4.51 10.92
N VAL A 284 -37.01 3.38 10.53
CA VAL A 284 -36.34 3.20 9.24
C VAL A 284 -37.39 2.88 8.18
N PRO A 285 -37.52 3.68 7.10
CA PRO A 285 -38.45 3.36 6.03
C PRO A 285 -37.94 2.18 5.18
N ALA A 286 -38.86 1.30 4.81
CA ALA A 286 -38.57 0.13 3.97
C ALA A 286 -38.07 0.54 2.58
N PRO A 287 -37.12 -0.21 1.99
CA PRO A 287 -36.57 0.10 0.68
C PRO A 287 -37.58 -0.16 -0.46
N PRO A 288 -37.52 0.63 -1.54
CA PRO A 288 -38.41 0.45 -2.69
C PRO A 288 -38.06 -0.82 -3.48
N VAL A 289 -39.09 -1.57 -3.84
CA VAL A 289 -39.01 -2.75 -4.70
C VAL A 289 -38.70 -2.31 -6.13
N VAL A 290 -37.50 -2.64 -6.60
CA VAL A 290 -37.07 -2.39 -7.99
C VAL A 290 -37.36 -3.64 -8.83
N SER A 291 -38.41 -3.59 -9.63
CA SER A 291 -38.72 -4.62 -10.63
C SER A 291 -37.78 -4.46 -11.83
N ARG A 292 -36.89 -5.45 -12.06
CA ARG A 292 -36.05 -5.50 -13.26
C ARG A 292 -36.80 -6.16 -14.43
N PRO A 293 -36.71 -5.63 -15.67
CA PRO A 293 -37.24 -6.31 -16.85
C PRO A 293 -36.40 -7.53 -17.21
N VAL A 294 -37.07 -8.62 -17.56
CA VAL A 294 -36.46 -9.84 -18.08
C VAL A 294 -36.04 -9.59 -19.53
N VAL A 295 -34.73 -9.54 -19.78
CA VAL A 295 -34.17 -9.53 -21.13
C VAL A 295 -34.03 -10.97 -21.61
N SER A 296 -34.85 -11.36 -22.57
CA SER A 296 -34.77 -12.66 -23.25
C SER A 296 -33.54 -12.70 -24.15
N THR A 297 -32.57 -13.57 -23.85
CA THR A 297 -31.41 -13.82 -24.71
C THR A 297 -31.77 -14.72 -25.89
N PRO A 298 -31.24 -14.46 -27.11
CA PRO A 298 -31.44 -15.33 -28.26
C PRO A 298 -30.62 -16.63 -28.11
N ARG A 299 -31.25 -17.77 -28.39
CA ARG A 299 -30.57 -19.07 -28.49
C ARG A 299 -29.62 -19.08 -29.70
N LEU A 300 -28.34 -19.34 -29.45
CA LEU A 300 -27.37 -19.72 -30.48
C LEU A 300 -27.64 -21.16 -30.98
N PRO A 301 -27.47 -21.45 -32.28
CA PRO A 301 -27.60 -22.79 -32.83
C PRO A 301 -26.41 -23.68 -32.45
N SER A 302 -26.73 -24.92 -32.08
CA SER A 302 -25.76 -25.98 -31.75
C SER A 302 -24.87 -26.35 -32.95
N PRO A 303 -23.57 -26.61 -32.75
CA PRO A 303 -22.70 -27.10 -33.82
C PRO A 303 -23.00 -28.56 -34.15
N ALA A 304 -22.97 -28.85 -35.45
CA ALA A 304 -23.19 -30.18 -36.02
C ALA A 304 -22.02 -31.12 -35.69
N VAL A 305 -22.37 -32.31 -35.20
CA VAL A 305 -21.48 -33.45 -34.99
C VAL A 305 -21.07 -34.01 -36.36
N GLN A 306 -19.79 -33.88 -36.72
CA GLN A 306 -19.20 -34.71 -37.77
C GLN A 306 -18.40 -35.84 -37.12
N ALA A 307 -18.92 -37.05 -37.29
CA ALA A 307 -18.19 -38.28 -37.07
C ALA A 307 -17.11 -38.40 -38.16
N ASN A 308 -15.86 -38.62 -37.76
CA ASN A 308 -14.86 -39.16 -38.68
C ASN A 308 -14.04 -40.26 -38.00
N GLY A 309 -13.99 -41.38 -38.71
CA GLY A 309 -13.44 -42.65 -38.27
C GLY A 309 -11.92 -42.64 -38.15
N GLY A 310 -11.42 -43.61 -37.39
CA GLY A 310 -10.02 -43.78 -37.08
C GLY A 310 -9.15 -44.25 -38.24
N GLN A 311 -7.85 -44.11 -38.05
CA GLN A 311 -6.86 -45.08 -38.51
C GLN A 311 -5.68 -45.10 -37.56
N ALA A 312 -5.19 -46.32 -37.34
CA ALA A 312 -4.14 -46.70 -36.44
C ALA A 312 -2.77 -46.20 -36.89
N SER A 313 -1.93 -45.80 -35.94
CA SER A 313 -0.48 -45.71 -36.15
C SER A 313 0.26 -46.28 -34.95
N GLN A 314 1.21 -47.13 -35.32
CA GLN A 314 1.96 -48.06 -34.51
C GLN A 314 2.97 -47.37 -33.59
N SER A 315 3.09 -47.96 -32.40
CA SER A 315 4.11 -47.71 -31.40
C SER A 315 5.48 -48.22 -31.85
N SER A 316 6.52 -47.41 -31.60
CA SER A 316 7.91 -47.88 -31.52
C SER A 316 8.61 -47.14 -30.37
N PRO A 317 9.36 -47.86 -29.51
CA PRO A 317 10.03 -47.26 -28.37
C PRO A 317 11.42 -46.75 -28.76
N ILE A 318 11.73 -45.50 -28.44
CA ILE A 318 13.09 -44.97 -28.51
C ILE A 318 13.75 -45.21 -27.15
N SER A 319 14.66 -46.18 -27.13
CA SER A 319 15.69 -46.34 -26.11
C SER A 319 16.69 -45.19 -26.25
N LEU A 320 16.88 -44.39 -25.18
CA LEU A 320 18.04 -43.51 -25.07
C LEU A 320 18.98 -44.01 -23.98
N ARG A 321 20.17 -44.28 -24.50
CA ARG A 321 21.36 -44.91 -23.97
C ARG A 321 22.03 -44.01 -22.93
N SER A 322 22.40 -44.63 -21.83
CA SER A 322 23.38 -44.18 -20.86
C SER A 322 24.76 -43.99 -21.53
N THR A 323 25.36 -42.82 -21.35
CA THR A 323 26.82 -42.63 -21.45
C THR A 323 27.28 -41.80 -20.27
N GLY A 324 28.10 -42.43 -19.43
CA GLY A 324 28.80 -41.79 -18.33
C GLY A 324 29.84 -40.77 -18.82
N GLY A 325 30.13 -39.83 -17.96
CA GLY A 325 31.22 -38.87 -18.09
C GLY A 325 31.67 -38.46 -16.70
N GLU A 326 32.63 -39.21 -16.15
CA GLU A 326 33.40 -38.81 -14.98
C GLU A 326 34.22 -37.57 -15.34
N GLY A 327 34.02 -36.48 -14.59
CA GLY A 327 34.83 -35.26 -14.68
C GLY A 327 35.25 -34.82 -13.28
N ARG A 328 36.40 -35.33 -12.83
CA ARG A 328 37.11 -34.84 -11.63
C ARG A 328 37.46 -33.36 -11.81
N VAL A 329 37.00 -32.51 -10.88
CA VAL A 329 37.54 -31.16 -10.71
C VAL A 329 38.34 -31.13 -9.40
N ALA A 330 39.64 -30.85 -9.53
CA ALA A 330 40.57 -30.66 -8.43
C ALA A 330 40.39 -29.26 -7.79
N PRO A 331 40.70 -29.10 -6.49
CA PRO A 331 40.61 -27.82 -5.79
C PRO A 331 41.81 -26.91 -6.12
N ARG A 332 41.55 -25.61 -6.29
CA ARG A 332 42.60 -24.57 -6.32
C ARG A 332 42.79 -23.95 -4.93
N PRO A 333 44.01 -23.45 -4.63
CA PRO A 333 44.46 -23.19 -3.27
C PRO A 333 44.03 -21.83 -2.72
N VAL A 334 43.97 -21.81 -1.40
CA VAL A 334 43.89 -20.63 -0.53
C VAL A 334 45.19 -19.84 -0.63
N SER A 335 45.10 -18.53 -0.88
CA SER A 335 46.18 -17.59 -0.62
C SER A 335 45.83 -16.74 0.59
N THR A 336 46.56 -16.99 1.68
CA THR A 336 46.83 -16.04 2.77
C THR A 336 47.69 -14.88 2.27
N VAL A 337 47.25 -13.63 2.50
CA VAL A 337 48.01 -12.56 3.18
C VAL A 337 47.00 -11.70 3.93
#